data_AF-A0A8T6WAR5-F1
#
_entry.id   AF-A0A8T6WAR5-F1
#
_cell.length_a   1.000
_cell.length_b   1.000
_cell.length_c   1.000
_cell.angle_alpha   90.00
_cell.angle_beta   90.00
_cell.angle_gamma   90.00
#
_symmetry.space_group_name_H-M   'P 1'
#
loop_
_entity.id
_entity.type
_entity.pdbx_description
1 polymer ?
#
loop_
_entity_poly.entity_id
_entity_poly.type
_entity_poly.pdbx_seq_one_letter_code
_entity_poly.pdbx_strand_id
1 'polypeptide(L)'
;IDGLEMISLPGHTDCSSIVYDKRDKVLFAGDLMFAETFPWAGDPTANPDEWIEAFKILIDMDVNKFIPGHGPICTKEEFKKQLSWFEAVKKDMNKLIIEGTSKEEAVKYSGYPQFYKSVGDRRERSLEHWYDHWS
;
A
#
# COMPACT_ATOMS: atom_id res chain seq x y z
N ILE A 1 -27.57 3.91 2.60
CA ILE A 1 -28.09 2.52 2.61
C ILE A 1 -27.74 1.95 3.97
N ASP A 2 -28.69 1.35 4.67
CA ASP A 2 -28.43 0.85 6.03
C ASP A 2 -27.32 -0.23 6.03
N GLY A 3 -26.37 -0.11 6.96
CA GLY A 3 -25.22 -1.02 7.08
C GLY A 3 -24.05 -0.80 6.11
N LEU A 4 -24.14 0.13 5.15
CA LEU A 4 -23.02 0.50 4.26
C LEU A 4 -22.38 1.82 4.69
N GLU A 5 -21.06 1.80 4.88
CA GLU A 5 -20.27 2.98 5.21
C GLU A 5 -19.18 3.23 4.18
N MET A 6 -19.03 4.49 3.77
CA MET A 6 -17.90 4.95 2.98
C MET A 6 -16.94 5.66 3.92
N ILE A 7 -15.68 5.23 3.95
CA ILE A 7 -14.66 5.77 4.84
C ILE A 7 -13.51 6.30 3.98
N SER A 8 -13.13 7.56 4.17
CA SER A 8 -11.93 8.12 3.54
C SER A 8 -10.70 7.57 4.24
N LEU A 9 -9.81 6.98 3.46
CA LEU A 9 -8.53 6.40 3.89
C LEU A 9 -7.50 6.74 2.80
N PRO A 10 -6.76 7.86 2.94
CA PRO A 10 -5.75 8.25 1.96
C PRO A 10 -4.57 7.25 1.95
N GLY A 11 -3.76 7.31 0.90
CA GLY A 11 -2.55 6.51 0.79
C GLY A 11 -2.18 6.20 -0.66
N HIS A 12 -3.04 5.46 -1.38
CA HIS A 12 -2.84 5.26 -2.83
C HIS A 12 -3.05 6.57 -3.61
N THR A 13 -4.03 7.36 -3.18
CA THR A 13 -4.29 8.75 -3.55
C THR A 13 -4.79 9.51 -2.33
N ASP A 14 -4.81 10.85 -2.38
CA ASP A 14 -5.39 11.70 -1.32
C ASP A 14 -6.91 11.49 -1.15
N CYS A 15 -7.59 11.13 -2.24
CA CYS A 15 -9.03 10.86 -2.29
C CYS A 15 -9.39 9.37 -2.13
N SER A 16 -8.43 8.52 -1.75
CA SER A 16 -8.68 7.10 -1.55
C SER A 16 -9.74 6.88 -0.46
N SER A 17 -10.62 5.91 -0.72
CA SER A 17 -11.75 5.59 0.15
C SER A 17 -12.12 4.11 0.02
N ILE A 18 -12.74 3.59 1.06
CA ILE A 18 -13.25 2.22 1.12
C ILE A 18 -14.76 2.22 1.29
N VAL A 19 -15.39 1.10 0.95
CA VAL A 19 -16.78 0.82 1.28
C VAL A 19 -16.85 -0.42 2.16
N TYR A 20 -17.51 -0.31 3.31
CA TYR A 20 -17.67 -1.41 4.25
C TYR A 20 -19.15 -1.76 4.42
N ASP A 21 -19.51 -3.00 4.06
CA ASP A 21 -20.78 -3.61 4.43
C ASP A 21 -20.64 -4.29 5.80
N LYS A 22 -21.20 -3.64 6.82
CA LYS A 22 -21.20 -4.12 8.21
C LYS A 22 -22.01 -5.40 8.40
N ARG A 23 -23.04 -5.62 7.58
CA ARG A 23 -23.95 -6.76 7.74
C ARG A 23 -23.28 -8.04 7.27
N ASP A 24 -22.65 -7.97 6.10
CA ASP A 24 -21.95 -9.11 5.51
C ASP A 24 -20.46 -9.19 5.92
N LYS A 25 -19.97 -8.16 6.61
CA LYS A 25 -18.56 -7.96 6.98
C LYS A 25 -17.65 -8.05 5.76
N VAL A 26 -18.03 -7.33 4.69
CA VAL A 26 -17.30 -7.27 3.42
C VAL A 26 -16.76 -5.86 3.23
N LEU A 27 -15.47 -5.75 2.90
CA LEU A 27 -14.82 -4.47 2.63
C LEU A 27 -14.32 -4.40 1.20
N PHE A 28 -14.71 -3.36 0.49
CA PHE A 28 -14.18 -2.98 -0.82
C PHE A 28 -13.07 -1.97 -0.58
N ALA A 29 -11.82 -2.39 -0.81
CA ALA A 29 -10.64 -1.61 -0.44
C ALA A 29 -10.20 -0.61 -1.53
N GLY A 30 -10.74 -0.74 -2.74
CA GLY A 30 -10.19 -0.05 -3.91
C GLY A 30 -8.69 -0.32 -4.06
N ASP A 31 -7.98 0.63 -4.65
CA ASP A 31 -6.54 0.49 -4.92
C ASP A 31 -5.66 0.72 -3.69
N LEU A 32 -6.23 0.78 -2.48
CA LEU A 32 -5.43 0.56 -1.28
C LEU A 32 -4.86 -0.87 -1.26
N MET A 33 -5.54 -1.86 -1.84
CA MET A 33 -5.07 -3.26 -1.84
C MET A 33 -4.80 -3.79 -3.25
N PHE A 34 -3.56 -4.23 -3.46
CA PHE A 34 -3.09 -4.96 -4.63
C PHE A 34 -2.82 -6.42 -4.24
N ALA A 35 -3.85 -7.26 -4.23
CA ALA A 35 -3.71 -8.65 -3.82
C ALA A 35 -2.91 -9.47 -4.85
N GLU A 36 -1.94 -10.25 -4.38
CA GLU A 36 -1.10 -11.12 -5.21
C GLU A 36 -0.35 -10.41 -6.36
N THR A 37 -0.15 -9.09 -6.26
CA THR A 37 0.54 -8.28 -7.26
C THR A 37 1.29 -7.12 -6.62
N PHE A 38 2.19 -6.48 -7.38
CA PHE A 38 2.98 -5.38 -6.86
C PHE A 38 2.13 -4.08 -6.73
N PRO A 39 2.20 -3.38 -5.58
CA PRO A 39 1.46 -2.14 -5.35
C PRO A 39 1.99 -1.00 -6.21
N TRP A 40 1.09 -0.21 -6.79
CA TRP A 40 1.47 0.90 -7.67
C TRP A 40 1.25 2.23 -6.97
N ALA A 41 2.29 3.07 -6.89
CA ALA A 41 2.22 4.44 -6.34
C ALA A 41 2.46 5.47 -7.47
N GLY A 42 1.68 5.40 -8.53
CA GLY A 42 1.87 6.26 -9.71
C GLY A 42 1.10 7.57 -9.70
N ASP A 43 0.18 7.76 -8.74
CA ASP A 43 -0.54 9.00 -8.58
C ASP A 43 0.34 10.04 -7.87
N PRO A 44 0.35 11.32 -8.31
CA PRO A 44 1.16 12.37 -7.68
C PRO A 44 0.85 12.60 -6.19
N THR A 45 -0.34 12.21 -5.73
CA THR A 45 -0.79 12.37 -4.34
C THR A 45 -0.59 11.10 -3.50
N ALA A 46 0.00 10.05 -4.06
CA ALA A 46 0.29 8.82 -3.32
C ALA A 46 1.19 9.13 -2.11
N ASN A 47 0.85 8.60 -0.95
CA ASN A 47 1.56 8.85 0.30
C ASN A 47 1.79 7.51 1.01
N PRO A 48 3.04 7.00 1.05
CA PRO A 48 3.32 5.69 1.64
C PRO A 48 3.07 5.63 3.15
N ASP A 49 3.16 6.76 3.86
CA ASP A 49 2.92 6.79 5.31
C ASP A 49 1.42 6.70 5.63
N GLU A 50 0.59 7.45 4.91
CA GLU A 50 -0.87 7.34 5.02
C GLU A 50 -1.35 5.94 4.60
N TRP A 51 -0.72 5.35 3.58
CA TRP A 51 -1.07 4.00 3.13
C TRP A 51 -0.74 2.94 4.20
N ILE A 52 0.39 3.07 4.90
CA ILE A 52 0.74 2.24 6.05
C ILE A 52 -0.32 2.37 7.15
N GLU A 53 -0.74 3.59 7.49
CA GLU A 53 -1.76 3.81 8.52
C GLU A 53 -3.14 3.29 8.10
N ALA A 54 -3.51 3.44 6.82
CA ALA A 54 -4.71 2.86 6.26
C ALA A 54 -4.72 1.33 6.42
N PHE A 55 -3.60 0.65 6.18
CA PHE A 55 -3.51 -0.79 6.40
C PHE A 55 -3.67 -1.18 7.87
N LYS A 56 -3.08 -0.43 8.81
CA LYS A 56 -3.26 -0.70 10.25
C LYS A 56 -4.74 -0.61 10.63
N ILE A 57 -5.43 0.44 10.18
CA ILE A 57 -6.88 0.60 10.39
C ILE A 57 -7.66 -0.57 9.80
N LEU A 58 -7.40 -0.93 8.54
CA LEU A 58 -8.13 -1.99 7.83
C LEU A 58 -7.92 -3.38 8.45
N ILE A 59 -6.73 -3.66 8.97
CA ILE A 59 -6.41 -4.92 9.65
C ILE A 59 -7.22 -5.06 10.96
N ASP A 60 -7.48 -3.95 11.66
CA ASP A 60 -8.20 -3.95 12.93
C ASP A 60 -9.74 -3.99 12.76
N MET A 61 -10.27 -3.68 11.58
CA MET A 61 -11.72 -3.72 11.31
C MET A 61 -12.30 -5.14 11.36
N ASP A 62 -13.56 -5.28 11.78
CA ASP A 62 -14.29 -6.58 11.82
C ASP A 62 -14.79 -7.00 10.42
N VAL A 63 -13.85 -7.45 9.58
CA VAL A 63 -14.09 -7.82 8.18
C VAL A 63 -13.74 -9.29 7.94
N ASN A 64 -14.64 -10.00 7.27
CA ASN A 64 -14.47 -11.41 6.88
C ASN A 64 -13.88 -11.56 5.47
N LYS A 65 -14.24 -10.66 4.53
CA LYS A 65 -13.80 -10.71 3.14
C LYS A 65 -13.37 -9.33 2.65
N PHE A 66 -12.23 -9.28 1.97
CA PHE A 66 -11.72 -8.06 1.36
C PHE A 66 -11.76 -8.20 -0.16
N ILE A 67 -12.37 -7.22 -0.81
CA ILE A 67 -12.41 -7.08 -2.26
C ILE A 67 -11.40 -5.99 -2.62
N PRO A 68 -10.22 -6.36 -3.14
CA PRO A 68 -9.20 -5.40 -3.53
C PRO A 68 -9.57 -4.69 -4.84
N GLY A 69 -8.89 -3.59 -5.15
CA GLY A 69 -8.96 -2.96 -6.48
C GLY A 69 -8.27 -3.82 -7.56
N HIS A 70 -7.24 -4.56 -7.16
CA HIS A 70 -6.52 -5.49 -8.03
C HIS A 70 -6.27 -6.84 -7.37
N GLY A 71 -6.39 -7.91 -8.17
CA GLY A 71 -6.15 -9.29 -7.73
C GLY A 71 -7.40 -10.00 -7.22
N PRO A 72 -7.25 -11.22 -6.66
CA PRO A 72 -8.37 -12.00 -6.16
C PRO A 72 -8.90 -11.46 -4.82
N ILE A 73 -10.12 -11.87 -4.46
CA ILE A 73 -10.66 -11.67 -3.10
C ILE A 73 -9.66 -12.23 -2.09
N CYS A 74 -9.35 -11.43 -1.06
CA CYS A 74 -8.29 -11.74 -0.10
C CYS A 74 -8.78 -11.65 1.34
N THR A 75 -7.85 -11.87 2.27
CA THR A 75 -8.07 -11.81 3.71
C THR A 75 -7.14 -10.79 4.34
N LYS A 76 -7.28 -10.55 5.65
CA LYS A 76 -6.39 -9.68 6.42
C LYS A 76 -4.91 -10.06 6.30
N GLU A 77 -4.59 -11.32 6.03
CA GLU A 77 -3.19 -11.75 5.89
C GLU A 77 -2.51 -11.11 4.69
N GLU A 78 -3.24 -10.80 3.62
CA GLU A 78 -2.68 -10.13 2.44
C GLU A 78 -2.35 -8.66 2.75
N PHE A 79 -3.19 -7.99 3.52
CA PHE A 79 -2.93 -6.65 4.05
C PHE A 79 -1.70 -6.63 4.97
N LYS A 80 -1.60 -7.59 5.90
CA LYS A 80 -0.43 -7.71 6.79
C LYS A 80 0.86 -7.95 6.01
N LYS A 81 0.80 -8.77 4.96
CA LYS A 81 1.94 -9.07 4.09
C LYS A 81 2.40 -7.81 3.35
N GLN A 82 1.48 -7.06 2.76
CA GLN A 82 1.81 -5.81 2.06
C GLN A 82 2.26 -4.72 3.05
N LEU A 83 1.61 -4.57 4.20
CA LEU A 83 2.03 -3.66 5.28
C LEU A 83 3.48 -3.94 5.72
N SER A 84 3.80 -5.20 6.01
CA SER A 84 5.16 -5.59 6.42
C SER A 84 6.19 -5.24 5.36
N TRP A 85 5.82 -5.36 4.07
CA TRP A 85 6.68 -4.97 2.96
C TRP A 85 6.87 -3.44 2.89
N PHE A 86 5.80 -2.65 3.03
CA PHE A 86 5.87 -1.18 3.07
C PHE A 86 6.77 -0.69 4.22
N GLU A 87 6.57 -1.21 5.44
CA GLU A 87 7.35 -0.82 6.60
C GLU A 87 8.83 -1.17 6.46
N ALA A 88 9.14 -2.32 5.87
CA ALA A 88 10.51 -2.74 5.60
C ALA A 88 11.18 -1.88 4.52
N VAL A 89 10.48 -1.57 3.42
CA VAL A 89 10.99 -0.62 2.40
C VAL A 89 11.21 0.76 3.00
N LYS A 90 10.27 1.28 3.80
CA LYS A 90 10.41 2.56 4.50
C LYS A 90 11.67 2.58 5.37
N LYS A 91 11.89 1.53 6.16
CA LYS A 91 13.06 1.42 7.03
C LYS A 91 14.36 1.46 6.22
N ASP A 92 14.46 0.66 5.17
CA ASP A 92 15.68 0.56 4.37
C ASP A 92 15.92 1.83 3.54
N MET A 93 14.87 2.41 2.94
CA MET A 93 14.95 3.65 2.17
C MET A 93 15.40 4.83 3.06
N ASN A 94 14.80 4.99 4.24
CA ASN A 94 15.21 6.04 5.19
C ASN A 94 16.67 5.90 5.59
N LYS A 95 17.16 4.67 5.78
CA LYS A 95 18.58 4.43 6.05
C LYS A 95 19.45 4.91 4.88
N LEU A 96 19.10 4.54 3.64
CA LEU A 96 19.84 4.95 2.45
C LEU A 96 19.85 6.47 2.26
N ILE A 97 18.72 7.14 2.52
CA ILE A 97 18.59 8.60 2.48
C ILE A 97 19.51 9.26 3.53
N ILE A 98 19.50 8.76 4.77
CA ILE A 98 20.38 9.25 5.85
C ILE A 98 21.86 9.06 5.50
N GLU A 99 22.20 7.97 4.81
CA GLU A 99 23.56 7.68 4.33
C GLU A 99 23.95 8.53 3.10
N GLY A 100 23.04 9.35 2.57
CA GLY A 100 23.29 10.22 1.41
C GLY A 100 23.28 9.49 0.06
N THR A 101 22.69 8.30 0.01
CA THR A 101 22.53 7.52 -1.24
C THR A 101 21.65 8.28 -2.21
N SER A 102 22.00 8.34 -3.50
CA SER A 102 21.15 9.04 -4.48
C SER A 102 19.83 8.28 -4.73
N LYS A 103 18.82 8.97 -5.25
CA LYS A 103 17.55 8.36 -5.66
C LYS A 103 17.76 7.18 -6.61
N GLU A 104 18.59 7.36 -7.64
CA GLU A 104 18.86 6.34 -8.66
C GLU A 104 19.50 5.09 -8.06
N GLU A 105 20.38 5.26 -7.07
CA GLU A 105 21.03 4.16 -6.35
C GLU A 105 20.05 3.49 -5.39
N ALA A 106 19.26 4.28 -4.65
CA ALA A 106 18.30 3.80 -3.67
C ALA A 106 17.17 2.98 -4.32
N VAL A 107 16.69 3.37 -5.51
CA VAL A 107 15.66 2.63 -6.27
C VAL A 107 16.18 1.27 -6.76
N LYS A 108 17.47 1.21 -7.09
CA LYS A 108 18.16 -0.01 -7.56
C LYS A 108 18.70 -0.88 -6.42
N TYR A 109 18.53 -0.45 -5.17
CA TYR A 109 18.97 -1.21 -4.01
C TYR A 109 18.34 -2.61 -4.00
N SER A 110 19.19 -3.63 -3.99
CA SER A 110 18.78 -5.04 -4.05
C SER A 110 18.45 -5.64 -2.67
N GLY A 111 18.74 -4.90 -1.59
CA GLY A 111 18.51 -5.35 -0.22
C GLY A 111 17.06 -5.22 0.26
N TYR A 112 16.18 -4.53 -0.50
CA TYR A 112 14.76 -4.49 -0.16
C TYR A 112 14.15 -5.90 -0.11
N PRO A 113 13.16 -6.12 0.77
CA PRO A 113 12.47 -7.39 0.84
C PRO A 113 11.82 -7.75 -0.50
N GLN A 114 11.93 -9.02 -0.87
CA GLN A 114 11.23 -9.56 -2.04
C GLN A 114 9.73 -9.53 -1.82
N PHE A 115 8.99 -9.25 -2.89
CA PHE A 115 7.53 -9.21 -2.90
C PHE A 115 6.98 -9.84 -4.18
N TYR A 116 5.70 -9.63 -4.48
CA TYR A 116 5.14 -10.04 -5.77
C TYR A 116 5.85 -9.37 -6.94
N LYS A 117 5.84 -10.07 -8.08
CA LYS A 117 6.46 -9.60 -9.30
C LYS A 117 5.76 -8.32 -9.78
N SER A 118 6.54 -7.28 -10.03
CA SER A 118 6.09 -6.06 -10.69
C SER A 118 6.00 -6.24 -12.21
N VAL A 119 5.17 -5.40 -12.84
CA VAL A 119 5.04 -5.31 -14.30
C VAL A 119 5.58 -3.97 -14.76
N GLY A 120 6.35 -3.95 -15.86
CA GLY A 120 6.93 -2.72 -16.41
C GLY A 120 7.82 -2.00 -15.39
N ASP A 121 7.72 -0.68 -15.38
CA ASP A 121 8.47 0.25 -14.52
C ASP A 121 7.77 0.54 -13.17
N ARG A 122 6.75 -0.26 -12.81
CA ARG A 122 5.90 0.07 -11.66
C ARG A 122 6.66 0.08 -10.33
N ARG A 123 7.64 -0.81 -10.20
CA ARG A 123 8.47 -0.88 -9.01
C ARG A 123 9.39 0.33 -8.94
N GLU A 124 10.12 0.61 -10.01
CA GLU A 124 11.04 1.74 -10.04
C GLU A 124 10.32 3.05 -9.72
N ARG A 125 9.23 3.34 -10.43
CA ARG A 125 8.51 4.60 -10.25
C ARG A 125 7.82 4.74 -8.88
N SER A 126 7.34 3.64 -8.29
CA SER A 126 6.81 3.69 -6.92
C SER A 126 7.91 3.99 -5.91
N LEU A 127 9.10 3.38 -6.07
CA LEU A 127 10.23 3.64 -5.19
C LEU A 127 10.82 5.05 -5.38
N GLU A 128 10.81 5.58 -6.60
CA GLU A 128 11.19 6.98 -6.87
C GLU A 128 10.26 7.93 -6.12
N HIS A 129 8.95 7.71 -6.23
CA HIS A 129 7.94 8.50 -5.53
C HIS A 129 8.12 8.44 -4.01
N TRP A 130 8.40 7.26 -3.46
CA TRP A 130 8.61 7.09 -2.02
C TRP A 130 9.93 7.68 -1.53
N TYR A 131 10.99 7.61 -2.34
CA TYR A 131 12.23 8.32 -2.05
C TYR A 131 11.96 9.82 -1.92
N ASP A 132 11.27 10.41 -2.90
CA ASP A 132 10.96 11.85 -2.90
C ASP A 132 10.06 12.26 -1.74
N HIS A 133 9.17 11.37 -1.29
CA HIS A 133 8.32 11.62 -0.12
C HIS A 133 9.10 11.62 1.21
N TRP A 134 10.13 10.78 1.34
CA TRP A 134 10.88 10.63 2.59
C TRP A 134 12.19 11.45 2.65
N SER A 135 12.70 11.95 1.52
CA SER A 135 13.91 12.77 1.45
C SER A 135 13.66 14.24 1.80
#